data_AF-A0ABD2VVQ0-F1
#
_entry.id   AF-A0ABD2VVQ0-F1
#
_cell.length_a   1.000
_cell.length_b   1.000
_cell.length_c   1.000
_cell.angle_alpha   90.00
_cell.angle_beta   90.00
_cell.angle_gamma   90.00
#
_symmetry.space_group_name_H-M   'P 1'
#
loop_
_entity.id
_entity.type
_entity.pdbx_description
1 polymer ?
#
loop_
_entity_poly.entity_id
_entity_poly.type
_entity_poly.pdbx_seq_one_letter_code
_entity_poly.pdbx_strand_id
1 'polypeptide(L)'
;MPSFSTAHSNVNRLGYHLNEVKHQLISKNYDFFALTETFLTDETSDSLLHVDGYQILRNDREDRGGGGVAMYVRDTLQIKILAKSTAKYDNTPEYMILDLD
;
A
#
# COMPACT_ATOMS: atom_id res chain seq x y z
N MET A 1 -8.02 -23.61 -8.05
CA MET A 1 -7.46 -22.25 -8.20
C MET A 1 -6.48 -22.02 -7.06
N PRO A 2 -5.36 -21.33 -7.27
CA PRO A 2 -4.52 -20.89 -6.16
C PRO A 2 -5.36 -20.03 -5.20
N SER A 3 -5.17 -20.22 -3.90
CA SER A 3 -5.77 -19.38 -2.88
C SER A 3 -4.84 -18.21 -2.58
N PHE A 4 -5.38 -17.00 -2.53
CA PHE A 4 -4.65 -15.82 -2.09
C PHE A 4 -5.10 -15.41 -0.68
N SER A 5 -4.13 -14.93 0.10
CA SER A 5 -4.29 -14.38 1.43
C SER A 5 -4.15 -12.86 1.38
N THR A 6 -5.06 -12.16 2.03
CA THR A 6 -5.08 -10.69 2.01
C THR A 6 -5.35 -10.11 3.39
N ALA A 7 -4.83 -8.91 3.63
CA ALA A 7 -5.10 -8.11 4.80
C ALA A 7 -5.35 -6.64 4.40
N HIS A 8 -6.07 -5.92 5.25
CA HIS A 8 -6.24 -4.48 5.13
C HIS A 8 -6.11 -3.83 6.51
N SER A 9 -5.45 -2.68 6.59
CA SER A 9 -5.41 -1.85 7.79
C SER A 9 -5.49 -0.37 7.43
N ASN A 10 -6.25 0.38 8.21
CA ASN A 10 -6.05 1.83 8.32
C ASN A 10 -4.90 2.05 9.29
N VAL A 11 -3.77 2.53 8.79
CA VAL A 11 -2.53 2.64 9.57
C VAL A 11 -2.34 4.00 10.23
N ASN A 12 -3.17 5.01 9.91
CA ASN A 12 -3.05 6.36 10.46
C ASN A 12 -1.60 6.86 10.57
N ARG A 13 -0.95 7.05 9.41
CA ARG A 13 0.48 7.34 9.18
C ARG A 13 1.36 6.11 9.28
N LEU A 14 1.69 5.56 8.10
CA LEU A 14 2.54 4.38 7.97
C LEU A 14 3.90 4.56 8.66
N GLY A 15 4.48 5.76 8.64
CA GLY A 15 5.78 6.02 9.27
C GLY A 15 5.84 5.68 10.77
N TYR A 16 4.74 5.83 11.52
CA TYR A 16 4.69 5.50 12.94
C TYR A 16 4.50 4.01 13.23
N HIS A 17 4.02 3.25 12.25
CA HIS A 17 3.61 1.85 12.40
C HIS A 17 4.34 0.93 11.41
N LEU A 18 5.43 1.40 10.81
CA LEU A 18 6.10 0.72 9.71
C LEU A 18 6.64 -0.64 10.15
N ASN A 19 7.23 -0.72 11.35
CA ASN A 19 7.80 -1.96 11.86
C ASN A 19 6.71 -2.99 12.15
N GLU A 20 5.58 -2.57 12.71
CA GLU A 20 4.42 -3.41 12.99
C GLU A 20 3.79 -3.92 11.70
N VAL A 21 3.64 -3.06 10.70
CA VAL A 21 3.12 -3.43 9.36
C VAL A 21 4.05 -4.45 8.71
N LYS A 22 5.37 -4.20 8.69
CA LYS A 22 6.35 -5.15 8.14
C LYS A 22 6.33 -6.48 8.89
N HIS A 23 6.24 -6.45 10.22
CA HIS A 23 6.13 -7.65 11.04
C HIS A 23 4.86 -8.46 10.73
N GLN A 24 3.70 -7.81 10.62
CA GLN A 24 2.45 -8.47 10.26
C GLN A 24 2.52 -9.08 8.86
N LEU A 25 3.03 -8.31 7.87
CA LEU A 25 3.21 -8.77 6.50
C LEU A 25 4.05 -10.07 6.43
N ILE A 26 5.21 -10.08 7.08
CA ILE A 26 6.14 -11.21 7.04
C ILE A 26 5.62 -12.39 7.88
N SER A 27 5.17 -12.13 9.10
CA SER A 27 4.78 -13.20 10.04
C SER A 27 3.52 -13.95 9.60
N LYS A 28 2.58 -13.24 8.96
CA LYS A 28 1.35 -13.82 8.41
C LYS A 28 1.50 -14.25 6.96
N ASN A 29 2.56 -13.78 6.29
CA ASN A 29 2.95 -14.17 4.95
C ASN A 29 1.78 -13.94 3.95
N TYR A 30 1.18 -12.75 4.01
CA TYR A 30 0.06 -12.38 3.15
C TYR A 30 0.50 -12.25 1.68
N ASP A 31 -0.38 -12.53 0.72
CA ASP A 31 -0.10 -12.26 -0.69
C ASP A 31 -0.29 -10.78 -1.02
N PHE A 32 -1.25 -10.15 -0.33
CA PHE A 32 -1.60 -8.73 -0.45
C PHE A 32 -1.81 -8.11 0.93
N PHE A 33 -1.30 -6.90 1.16
CA PHE A 33 -1.60 -6.13 2.37
C PHE A 33 -1.89 -4.67 2.01
N ALA A 34 -3.18 -4.34 1.99
CA ALA A 34 -3.68 -3.00 1.69
C ALA A 34 -3.60 -2.09 2.92
N LEU A 35 -3.18 -0.85 2.72
CA LEU A 35 -2.99 0.17 3.74
C LEU A 35 -3.71 1.44 3.33
N THR A 36 -4.50 2.00 4.24
CA THR A 36 -5.17 3.30 4.09
C THR A 36 -4.66 4.29 5.13
N GLU A 37 -4.81 5.59 4.87
CA GLU A 37 -4.25 6.65 5.71
C GLU A 37 -2.74 6.47 5.88
N THR A 38 -2.02 6.29 4.76
CA THR A 38 -0.57 6.03 4.79
C THR A 38 0.25 7.29 5.09
N PHE A 39 -0.27 8.46 4.70
CA PHE A 39 0.37 9.78 4.78
C PHE A 39 1.69 9.90 4.00
N LEU A 40 1.99 8.94 3.11
CA LEU A 40 3.17 8.96 2.25
C LEU A 40 3.08 10.09 1.23
N THR A 41 4.23 10.66 0.90
CA THR A 41 4.46 11.65 -0.16
C THR A 41 5.48 11.12 -1.15
N ASP A 42 5.61 11.76 -2.30
CA ASP A 42 6.67 11.48 -3.29
C ASP A 42 8.08 11.61 -2.70
N GLU A 43 8.27 12.47 -1.70
CA GLU A 43 9.50 12.60 -0.91
C GLU A 43 9.81 11.38 -0.02
N THR A 44 8.85 10.49 0.21
CA THR A 44 9.09 9.30 1.05
C THR A 44 9.94 8.29 0.29
N SER A 45 11.11 7.97 0.83
CA SER A 45 12.07 7.05 0.21
C SER A 45 11.54 5.62 0.10
N ASP A 46 11.64 5.03 -1.10
CA ASP A 46 11.28 3.62 -1.33
C ASP A 46 12.14 2.67 -0.49
N SER A 47 13.40 3.01 -0.24
CA SER A 47 14.31 2.21 0.60
C SER A 47 13.81 2.04 2.04
N LEU A 48 13.08 3.03 2.56
CA LEU A 48 12.48 2.96 3.88
C LEU A 48 11.33 1.92 3.91
N LEU A 49 10.56 1.86 2.82
CA LEU A 49 9.38 1.01 2.68
C LEU A 49 9.72 -0.41 2.23
N HIS A 50 10.96 -0.67 1.79
CA HIS A 50 11.40 -1.98 1.29
C HIS A 50 11.12 -3.14 2.26
N VAL A 51 10.62 -4.25 1.70
CA VAL A 51 10.44 -5.55 2.37
C VAL A 51 10.83 -6.64 1.38
N ASP A 52 11.73 -7.53 1.78
CA ASP A 52 12.19 -8.61 0.89
C ASP A 52 11.03 -9.53 0.46
N GLY A 53 10.92 -9.76 -0.86
CA GLY A 53 9.88 -10.59 -1.47
C GLY A 53 8.54 -9.88 -1.69
N TYR A 54 8.48 -8.57 -1.45
CA TYR A 54 7.31 -7.74 -1.69
C TYR A 54 7.63 -6.45 -2.44
N GLN A 55 6.75 -6.12 -3.37
CA GLN A 55 6.68 -4.83 -4.03
C GLN A 55 5.63 -3.97 -3.32
N ILE A 56 5.89 -2.67 -3.22
CA ILE A 56 4.92 -1.71 -2.70
C ILE A 56 4.35 -0.87 -3.85
N LEU A 57 3.03 -0.90 -3.98
CA LEU A 57 2.28 -0.05 -4.89
C LEU A 57 1.64 1.07 -4.07
N ARG A 58 1.89 2.34 -4.43
CA ARG A 58 1.43 3.49 -3.63
C ARG A 58 0.73 4.57 -4.45
N ASN A 59 -0.27 5.20 -3.84
CA ASN A 59 -0.89 6.43 -4.30
C ASN A 59 -0.72 7.46 -3.18
N ASP A 60 0.37 8.21 -3.29
CA ASP A 60 0.78 9.19 -2.29
C ASP A 60 -0.16 10.41 -2.30
N ARG A 61 -0.17 11.13 -1.19
CA ARG A 61 -0.90 12.39 -1.09
C ARG A 61 -0.09 13.54 -1.67
N GLU A 62 -0.78 14.50 -2.29
CA GLU A 62 -0.23 15.78 -2.74
C GLU A 62 -0.99 16.92 -2.03
N ASP A 63 -0.26 17.85 -1.41
CA ASP A 63 -0.77 19.11 -0.83
C ASP A 63 -1.96 19.02 0.14
N ARG A 64 -2.05 17.94 0.94
CA ARG A 64 -3.17 17.72 1.89
C ARG A 64 -2.76 17.17 3.25
N GLY A 65 -3.62 17.37 4.25
CA GLY A 65 -3.34 17.01 5.66
C GLY A 65 -3.47 15.53 6.02
N GLY A 66 -3.97 14.66 5.14
CA GLY A 66 -4.21 13.23 5.41
C GLY A 66 -4.39 12.38 4.14
N GLY A 67 -4.78 11.11 4.31
CA GLY A 67 -5.01 10.17 3.21
C GLY A 67 -3.75 9.43 2.75
N GLY A 68 -3.78 9.00 1.50
CA GLY A 68 -2.82 8.10 0.88
C GLY A 68 -3.23 6.64 1.04
N VAL A 69 -3.04 5.86 -0.02
CA VAL A 69 -3.26 4.41 -0.03
C VAL A 69 -2.02 3.69 -0.56
N ALA A 70 -1.73 2.52 -0.02
CA ALA A 70 -0.66 1.66 -0.52
C ALA A 70 -1.05 0.19 -0.40
N MET A 71 -0.35 -0.67 -1.13
CA MET A 71 -0.49 -2.12 -1.01
C MET A 71 0.89 -2.76 -1.14
N TYR A 72 1.25 -3.61 -0.17
CA TYR A 72 2.31 -4.58 -0.39
C TYR A 72 1.75 -5.78 -1.14
N VAL A 73 2.46 -6.24 -2.17
CA VAL A 73 2.11 -7.42 -2.96
C VAL A 73 3.34 -8.29 -3.09
N ARG A 74 3.20 -9.61 -3.08
CA ARG A 74 4.34 -10.50 -3.35
C ARG A 74 4.98 -10.20 -4.70
N ASP A 75 6.31 -10.21 -4.74
CA ASP A 75 7.08 -10.00 -5.98
C ASP A 75 6.86 -11.10 -7.03
N THR A 76 6.42 -12.28 -6.59
CA THR A 76 6.12 -13.40 -7.50
C THR A 76 4.81 -13.21 -8.27
N LEU A 77 4.00 -12.20 -7.91
CA LEU A 77 2.72 -11.92 -8.55
C LEU A 77 2.88 -10.79 -9.56
N GLN A 78 2.34 -11.01 -10.76
CA GLN A 78 2.27 -9.96 -11.78
C GLN A 78 1.01 -9.14 -11.57
N ILE A 79 1.20 -7.84 -11.37
CA ILE A 79 0.12 -6.93 -11.01
C ILE A 79 0.04 -5.80 -12.02
N LYS A 80 -1.19 -5.51 -12.44
CA LYS A 80 -1.52 -4.36 -13.26
C LYS A 80 -2.38 -3.38 -12.46
N ILE A 81 -1.94 -2.13 -12.36
CA ILE A 81 -2.79 -1.06 -11.82
C ILE A 81 -3.84 -0.70 -12.87
N LEU A 82 -5.11 -1.01 -12.60
CA LEU A 82 -6.23 -0.68 -13.49
C LEU A 82 -6.67 0.77 -13.32
N ALA A 83 -6.71 1.26 -12.08
CA ALA A 83 -7.11 2.62 -11.76
C ALA A 83 -6.58 3.04 -10.39
N LYS A 84 -6.44 4.35 -10.18
CA LYS A 84 -6.20 4.96 -8.87
C LYS A 84 -6.87 6.33 -8.80
N SER A 85 -7.24 6.77 -7.60
CA SER A 85 -7.76 8.12 -7.38
C SER A 85 -6.69 9.18 -7.65
N THR A 86 -7.08 10.45 -7.75
CA THR A 86 -6.09 11.55 -7.83
C THR A 86 -5.31 11.69 -6.52
N ALA A 87 -4.08 12.18 -6.60
CA ALA A 87 -3.24 12.43 -5.40
C ALA A 87 -3.71 13.67 -4.62
N LYS A 88 -4.40 14.59 -5.30
CA LYS A 88 -4.97 15.81 -4.72
C LYS A 88 -6.25 15.50 -3.98
N TYR A 89 -6.49 16.23 -2.88
CA TYR A 89 -7.75 16.11 -2.17
C TYR A 89 -8.87 16.84 -2.94
N ASP A 90 -9.87 16.10 -3.40
CA ASP A 90 -11.02 16.63 -4.14
C ASP A 90 -12.37 16.18 -3.54
N ASN A 91 -12.39 15.78 -2.26
CA ASN A 91 -13.55 15.18 -1.57
C ASN A 91 -14.07 13.88 -2.22
N THR A 92 -13.27 13.20 -3.05
CA THR A 92 -13.62 11.88 -3.58
C THR A 92 -12.94 10.75 -2.80
N PRO A 93 -13.45 9.50 -2.89
CA PRO A 93 -12.81 8.36 -2.26
C PRO A 93 -11.40 8.11 -2.80
N GLU A 94 -10.50 7.74 -1.90
CA GLU A 94 -9.16 7.31 -2.28
C GLU A 94 -9.13 5.81 -2.57
N TYR A 95 -8.54 5.42 -3.69
CA TYR A 95 -8.51 4.03 -4.09
C TYR A 95 -7.33 3.71 -5.00
N MET A 96 -7.02 2.41 -5.06
CA MET A 96 -6.20 1.77 -6.08
C MET A 96 -6.85 0.44 -6.42
N ILE A 97 -7.02 0.18 -7.72
CA ILE A 97 -7.60 -1.04 -8.26
C ILE A 97 -6.49 -1.78 -9.00
N LEU A 98 -6.33 -3.04 -8.64
CA LEU A 98 -5.29 -3.91 -9.16
C LEU A 98 -5.94 -5.11 -9.84
N ASP A 99 -5.34 -5.56 -10.93
CA ASP A 99 -5.61 -6.84 -11.58
C ASP A 99 -4.43 -7.77 -11.32
N LEU A 100 -4.74 -9.04 -11.14
CA LEU A 100 -3.75 -10.11 -11.09
C LEU A 100 -3.75 -10.78 -12.47
N ASP A 101 -2.61 -10.71 -13.15
CA ASP A 101 -2.43 -11.32 -14.48
C ASP A 101 -2.45 -12.86 -14.42
#